data_AF-A0A1Y2N4Z0-F1
#
_entry.id   AF-A0A1Y2N4Z0-F1
#
_cell.length_a   1.000
_cell.length_b   1.000
_cell.length_c   1.000
_cell.angle_alpha   90.00
_cell.angle_beta   90.00
_cell.angle_gamma   90.00
#
_symmetry.space_group_name_H-M   'P 1'
#
loop_
_entity.id
_entity.type
_entity.pdbx_description
1 polymer ?
#
loop_
_entity_poly.entity_id
_entity_poly.type
_entity_poly.pdbx_seq_one_letter_code
_entity_poly.pdbx_strand_id
1 'polypeptide(L)' 'MRSERVTVTLPAELVAEARDAVSRGSAASLSAYVAEAVQARQHRDRSLATLASLYGGPPPADELDAARRSLRPIPPVAVG' A
#
# COMPACT_ATOMS: atom_id res chain seq x y z
N MET A 1 -1.40 -3.45 23.99
CA MET A 1 -1.38 -4.27 22.76
C MET A 1 -0.38 -5.40 22.97
N ARG A 2 -0.68 -6.62 22.52
CA ARG A 2 0.25 -7.74 22.57
C ARG A 2 1.05 -7.76 21.27
N SER A 3 2.37 -7.69 21.37
CA SER A 3 3.26 -7.80 20.20
C SER A 3 3.90 -9.19 20.19
N GLU A 4 4.05 -9.76 19.00
CA GLU A 4 4.73 -11.04 18.79
C GLU A 4 5.93 -10.81 17.88
N ARG A 5 7.07 -11.42 18.23
CA ARG A 5 8.31 -11.26 17.46
C ARG A 5 8.40 -12.37 16.43
N VAL A 6 8.47 -11.99 15.17
CA VAL A 6 8.57 -12.90 14.03
C VAL A 6 9.84 -12.58 13.25
N THR A 7 10.50 -13.61 12.72
CA THR A 7 11.62 -13.46 11.78
C THR A 7 11.09 -13.63 10.36
N VAL A 8 11.37 -12.67 9.49
CA VAL A 8 10.93 -12.68 8.09
C VAL A 8 12.12 -12.46 7.16
N THR A 9 12.03 -13.02 5.95
CA THR A 9 12.96 -12.71 4.86
C THR A 9 12.26 -11.74 3.93
N LEU A 10 12.94 -10.64 3.59
CA LEU A 10 12.43 -9.60 2.69
C LEU A 10 13.49 -9.30 1.62
N PRO A 11 13.08 -8.90 0.41
CA PRO A 11 14.00 -8.35 -0.59
C PRO A 11 14.85 -7.21 -0.01
N ALA A 12 16.11 -7.16 -0.41
CA ALA A 12 17.08 -6.22 0.15
C ALA A 12 16.67 -4.75 -0.10
N GLU A 13 16.06 -4.49 -1.25
CA GLU A 13 15.54 -3.18 -1.63
C GLU A 13 14.44 -2.68 -0.68
N LEU A 14 13.53 -3.55 -0.25
CA LEU A 14 12.47 -3.18 0.70
C LEU A 14 13.04 -2.88 2.09
N VAL A 15 14.06 -3.64 2.50
CA VAL A 15 14.76 -3.37 3.77
C VAL A 15 15.51 -2.05 3.70
N ALA A 16 16.12 -1.72 2.56
CA ALA A 16 16.81 -0.46 2.37
C ALA A 16 15.84 0.74 2.46
N GLU A 17 14.69 0.65 1.80
CA GLU A 17 13.64 1.70 1.87
C GLU A 17 13.11 1.88 3.30
N ALA A 18 12.85 0.78 4.01
CA ALA A 18 12.40 0.83 5.40
C ALA A 18 13.46 1.48 6.33
N ARG A 19 14.75 1.19 6.11
CA ARG A 19 15.85 1.82 6.87
C ARG A 19 15.98 3.30 6.58
N ASP A 20 15.84 3.68 5.32
CA ASP A 20 15.88 5.06 4.87
C ASP A 20 14.73 5.88 5.47
N ALA A 21 13.50 5.33 5.47
CA ALA A 21 12.35 5.90 6.17
C ALA A 21 12.61 6.14 7.68
N VAL A 22 13.26 5.19 8.36
CA VAL A 22 13.65 5.36 9.77
C VAL A 22 14.70 6.46 9.93
N SER A 23 15.72 6.50 9.07
CA SER A 23 16.78 7.50 9.12
C SER A 23 16.27 8.93 8.93
N ARG A 24 15.23 9.11 8.09
CA ARG A 24 14.53 10.39 7.88
C ARG A 24 13.52 10.71 8.97
N GLY A 25 13.31 9.84 9.95
CA GLY A 25 12.32 10.00 11.01
C GLY A 25 10.87 9.82 10.55
N SER A 26 10.62 9.33 9.34
CA SER A 26 9.25 9.04 8.87
C SER A 26 8.69 7.73 9.46
N ALA A 27 9.52 6.91 10.10
CA ALA A 27 9.10 5.78 10.91
C ALA A 27 9.98 5.66 12.17
N ALA A 28 9.37 5.29 13.30
CA ALA A 28 10.09 5.22 14.58
C ALA A 28 11.08 4.04 14.67
N SER A 29 10.86 2.98 13.89
CA SER A 29 11.72 1.79 13.81
C SER A 29 11.37 0.94 12.59
N LEU A 30 12.21 -0.04 12.27
CA LEU A 30 11.95 -0.97 11.17
C LEU A 30 10.65 -1.77 11.41
N SER A 31 10.43 -2.23 12.65
CA SER A 31 9.20 -2.94 13.02
C SER A 31 7.96 -2.05 12.91
N ALA A 32 8.06 -0.76 13.25
CA ALA A 32 6.97 0.19 13.09
C ALA A 32 6.62 0.40 11.61
N TYR A 33 7.63 0.63 10.76
CA TYR A 33 7.45 0.76 9.32
C TYR A 33 6.73 -0.48 8.73
N VAL A 34 7.20 -1.68 9.07
CA VAL A 34 6.58 -2.94 8.59
C VAL A 34 5.16 -3.09 9.13
N ALA A 35 4.92 -2.78 10.40
CA ALA A 35 3.59 -2.87 11.00
C ALA A 35 2.61 -1.89 10.33
N GLU A 36 3.03 -0.67 10.03
CA GLU A 36 2.22 0.33 9.31
C GLU A 36 1.90 -0.14 7.89
N ALA A 37 2.89 -0.65 7.15
CA ALA A 37 2.68 -1.20 5.81
C ALA A 37 1.68 -2.37 5.80
N VAL A 38 1.80 -3.28 6.78
CA VAL A 38 0.88 -4.41 6.95
C VAL A 38 -0.53 -3.92 7.31
N GLN A 39 -0.65 -2.93 8.21
CA GLN A 39 -1.93 -2.34 8.57
C GLN A 39 -2.61 -1.64 7.38
N ALA A 40 -1.84 -0.86 6.61
CA ALA A 40 -2.33 -0.20 5.41
C ALA A 40 -2.86 -1.22 4.39
N ARG A 41 -2.13 -2.33 4.19
CA ARG A 41 -2.59 -3.42 3.32
C ARG A 41 -3.88 -4.05 3.81
N GLN A 42 -3.96 -4.42 5.10
CA GLN A 42 -5.17 -5.02 5.66
C GLN A 42 -6.36 -4.07 5.61
N HIS A 43 -6.15 -2.78 5.87
CA HIS A 43 -7.20 -1.77 5.77
C HIS A 43 -7.72 -1.68 4.34
N ARG A 44 -6.83 -1.61 3.34
CA ARG A 44 -7.20 -1.61 1.92
C ARG A 44 -8.01 -2.84 1.55
N ASP A 45 -7.53 -4.03 1.90
CA ASP A 45 -8.19 -5.29 1.55
C ASP A 45 -9.58 -5.39 2.20
N ARG A 46 -9.71 -4.96 3.47
CA ARG A 46 -11.01 -4.90 4.16
C ARG A 46 -11.97 -3.93 3.48
N SER A 47 -11.49 -2.73 3.13
CA SER A 47 -12.31 -1.73 2.44
C SER A 47 -12.80 -2.25 1.08
N LEU A 48 -11.92 -2.91 0.31
CA LEU A 48 -12.30 -3.52 -0.96
C LEU A 48 -13.30 -4.66 -0.79
N ALA A 49 -13.14 -5.50 0.24
CA ALA A 49 -14.10 -6.56 0.55
C ALA A 49 -15.47 -6.00 0.94
N THR A 50 -15.51 -4.91 1.72
CA THR A 50 -16.75 -4.20 2.05
C THR A 50 -17.42 -3.67 0.79
N LEU A 51 -16.67 -3.04 -0.12
CA LEU A 51 -17.22 -2.56 -1.39
C LEU A 51 -17.76 -3.70 -2.25
N ALA A 52 -17.03 -4.80 -2.38
CA ALA A 52 -17.50 -5.96 -3.12
C ALA A 52 -18.80 -6.53 -2.53
N SER A 53 -18.92 -6.58 -1.19
CA SER A 53 -20.16 -6.99 -0.52
C SER A 53 -21.34 -6.06 -0.85
N LEU A 54 -21.12 -4.74 -0.82
CA LEU A 54 -22.16 -3.74 -1.09
C LEU A 54 -22.64 -3.75 -2.55
N TYR A 55 -21.75 -4.03 -3.49
CA TYR A 55 -22.04 -3.96 -4.93
C TYR A 55 -22.18 -5.34 -5.60
N GLY A 56 -22.27 -6.42 -4.82
CA GLY A 56 -22.54 -7.77 -5.34
C GLY A 56 -21.34 -8.47 -5.99
N GLY A 57 -20.13 -7.96 -5.78
CA GLY A 57 -18.89 -8.53 -6.28
C GLY A 57 -17.84 -7.46 -6.61
N PRO A 58 -16.61 -7.88 -6.96
CA PRO A 58 -15.64 -6.96 -7.57
C PRO A 58 -16.17 -6.47 -8.92
N PRO A 59 -15.80 -5.26 -9.37
CA PRO A 59 -16.19 -4.79 -10.69
C PRO A 59 -15.58 -5.68 -11.80
N PRO A 60 -16.18 -5.73 -12.98
CA PRO A 60 -15.62 -6.40 -14.15
C PRO A 60 -14.18 -5.93 -14.46
N ALA A 61 -13.36 -6.84 -14.99
CA ALA A 61 -11.93 -6.56 -15.21
C ALA A 61 -11.69 -5.43 -16.22
N ASP A 62 -12.49 -5.37 -17.27
CA ASP A 62 -12.46 -4.34 -18.30
C ASP A 62 -12.84 -2.95 -17.77
N GLU A 63 -13.84 -2.87 -16.90
CA GLU A 63 -14.21 -1.65 -16.19
C GLU A 63 -13.10 -1.19 -15.24
N LEU A 64 -12.50 -2.11 -14.49
CA LEU A 64 -11.34 -1.81 -13.63
C LEU A 64 -10.15 -1.30 -14.45
N ASP A 65 -9.89 -1.88 -15.61
CA ASP A 65 -8.80 -1.45 -16.49
C ASP A 65 -9.07 -0.12 -17.17
N ALA A 66 -10.33 0.18 -17.51
CA ALA A 66 -10.74 1.50 -17.97
C ALA A 66 -10.53 2.55 -16.88
N ALA A 67 -10.94 2.27 -15.64
CA ALA A 67 -10.73 3.16 -14.50
C ALA A 67 -9.24 3.36 -14.18
N ARG A 68 -8.42 2.32 -14.25
CA ARG A 68 -6.96 2.44 -14.06
C ARG A 68 -6.32 3.35 -15.11
N ARG A 69 -6.78 3.29 -16.36
CA ARG A 69 -6.29 4.15 -17.43
C ARG A 69 -6.71 5.61 -17.23
N SER A 70 -7.94 5.87 -16.78
CA SER A 70 -8.42 7.24 -16.55
C SER A 70 -7.80 7.91 -15.32
N LEU A 71 -7.44 7.12 -14.29
CA LEU A 71 -6.80 7.61 -13.06
C LEU A 71 -5.28 7.78 -13.18
N ARG A 72 -4.66 7.38 -14.29
CA ARG A 72 -3.24 7.65 -14.52
C ARG A 72 -3.02 9.17 -14.58
N PRO A 73 -2.11 9.73 -13.77
CA PRO A 73 -1.80 11.15 -13.84
C PRO A 73 -1.33 11.51 -15.25
N ILE A 74 -1.95 12.52 -15.85
CA ILE A 74 -1.40 13.18 -17.05
C ILE A 74 -0.12 13.88 -16.57
N PRO A 75 1.05 13.68 -17.20
CA PRO A 75 2.24 14.44 -16.83
C PRO A 75 1.92 15.94 -16.97
N PRO A 76 2.40 16.79 -16.04
CA PRO A 76 2.13 18.22 -16.12
C PRO A 76 2.60 18.74 -17.48
N VAL A 77 1.71 19.40 -18.22
CA VAL A 77 2.08 20.16 -19.41
C VAL A 77 3.11 21.21 -18.97
N ALA A 78 4.33 21.10 -19.48
CA ALA A 78 5.30 22.16 -19.38
C ALA A 78 4.79 23.34 -20.21
N VAL A 79 4.27 24.37 -19.54
CA VAL A 79 4.00 25.66 -20.18
C VAL A 79 5.36 26.33 -20.36
N GLY A 80 5.80 26.44 -21.62
CA GLY A 80 6.98 27.19 -22.03
C GLY A 80 6.70 28.68 -22.18
#